data_AF-A0A5B0GA62-F1
#
_entry.id   AF-A0A5B0GA62-F1
#
_cell.length_a   1.000
_cell.length_b   1.000
_cell.length_c   1.000
_cell.angle_alpha   90.00
_cell.angle_beta   90.00
_cell.angle_gamma   90.00
#
_symmetry.space_group_name_H-M   'P 1'
#
loop_
_entity.id
_entity.type
_entity.pdbx_description
1 polymer ?
#
loop_
_entity_poly.entity_id
_entity_poly.type
_entity_poly.pdbx_seq_one_letter_code
_entity_poly.pdbx_strand_id
1 'polypeptide(L)' 'MAQQSRPQAGQPKPHAVHEIVQHALRSAATASTANGAIDALGEALLELERLVGSSQRTH' A
#
# COMPACT_ATOMS: atom_id res chain seq x y z
N MET A 1 -2.94 21.90 31.06
CA MET A 1 -2.39 20.58 30.68
C MET A 1 -3.30 19.99 29.61
N ALA A 2 -2.95 20.11 28.34
CA ALA A 2 -3.72 19.54 27.22
C ALA A 2 -2.88 18.43 26.59
N GLN A 3 -3.38 17.20 26.73
CA GLN A 3 -2.71 15.97 26.34
C GLN A 3 -2.59 15.94 24.81
N GLN A 4 -1.37 15.96 24.31
CA GLN A 4 -1.04 15.78 22.90
C GLN A 4 -1.48 14.37 22.48
N SER A 5 -2.45 14.28 21.59
CA SER A 5 -2.79 13.05 20.88
C SER A 5 -1.57 12.61 20.08
N ARG A 6 -0.79 11.69 20.64
CA ARG A 6 0.31 11.03 19.93
C ARG A 6 -0.27 10.34 18.70
N PRO A 7 0.17 10.65 17.47
CA PRO A 7 -0.14 9.81 16.34
C PRO A 7 0.51 8.44 16.62
N GLN A 8 -0.30 7.37 16.55
CA GLN A 8 0.18 5.99 16.58
C GLN A 8 1.21 5.79 15.47
N ALA A 9 2.48 5.96 15.81
CA ALA A 9 3.62 5.54 15.03
C ALA A 9 3.77 4.04 15.25
N GLY A 10 3.48 3.20 14.25
CA GLY A 10 3.72 1.76 14.36
C GLY A 10 2.85 0.86 13.49
N GLN A 11 1.80 1.37 12.84
CA GLN A 11 1.06 0.60 11.84
C GLN A 11 1.18 1.27 10.47
N PRO A 12 1.47 0.52 9.39
CA PRO A 12 1.28 1.05 8.05
C PRO A 12 -0.17 1.52 8.00
N LYS A 13 -0.38 2.82 7.72
CA LYS A 13 -1.73 3.40 7.74
C LYS A 13 -2.61 2.50 6.89
N PRO A 14 -3.67 1.88 7.44
CA PRO A 14 -4.53 0.97 6.67
C PRO A 14 -5.08 1.65 5.40
N HIS A 15 -5.13 2.98 5.42
CA HIS A 15 -5.41 3.82 4.27
C HIS A 15 -4.43 3.61 3.09
N ALA A 16 -3.12 3.58 3.34
CA ALA A 16 -2.12 3.41 2.29
C ALA A 16 -2.20 2.03 1.64
N VAL A 17 -2.37 0.96 2.43
CA VAL A 17 -2.58 -0.39 1.91
C VAL A 17 -3.83 -0.45 1.01
N HIS A 18 -4.92 0.16 1.48
CA HIS A 18 -6.17 0.18 0.75
C HIS A 18 -6.07 0.95 -0.58
N GLU A 19 -5.37 2.09 -0.59
CA GLU A 19 -5.15 2.87 -1.81
C GLU A 19 -4.32 2.11 -2.84
N ILE A 20 -3.23 1.45 -2.43
CA ILE A 20 -2.38 0.64 -3.30
C ILE A 20 -3.20 -0.47 -3.97
N VAL A 21 -3.98 -1.22 -3.19
CA VAL A 21 -4.81 -2.32 -3.71
C VAL A 21 -5.90 -1.80 -4.64
N GLN A 22 -6.60 -0.72 -4.27
CA GLN A 22 -7.65 -0.14 -5.11
C GLN A 22 -7.10 0.39 -6.44
N HIS A 23 -5.92 1.01 -6.41
CA HIS A 23 -5.26 1.48 -7.63
C HIS A 23 -4.93 0.31 -8.56
N ALA A 24 -4.30 -0.74 -8.05
CA ALA A 24 -3.93 -1.90 -8.86
C ALA A 24 -5.15 -2.64 -9.43
N LEU A 25 -6.23 -2.78 -8.67
CA LEU A 25 -7.47 -3.39 -9.16
C LEU A 25 -8.08 -2.58 -10.31
N ARG A 26 -8.10 -1.24 -10.21
CA ARG A 26 -8.57 -0.38 -11.30
C ARG A 26 -7.67 -0.50 -12.53
N SER A 27 -6.36 -0.40 -12.34
CA SER A 27 -5.39 -0.51 -13.42
C SER A 27 -5.49 -1.86 -14.13
N ALA A 28 -5.63 -2.96 -13.38
CA ALA A 28 -5.82 -4.30 -13.92
C ALA A 28 -7.14 -4.45 -14.68
N ALA A 29 -8.24 -3.89 -14.15
CA ALA A 29 -9.55 -3.93 -14.81
C ALA A 29 -9.58 -3.18 -16.15
N THR A 30 -8.70 -2.18 -16.32
CA THR A 30 -8.59 -1.38 -17.56
C THR A 30 -7.45 -1.84 -18.47
N ALA A 31 -6.67 -2.84 -18.08
CA ALA A 31 -5.52 -3.28 -18.86
C ALA A 31 -5.97 -3.95 -20.16
N SER A 32 -5.32 -3.60 -21.27
CA SER A 32 -5.64 -4.12 -22.61
C SER A 32 -5.25 -5.60 -22.80
N THR A 33 -4.46 -6.16 -21.89
CA THR A 33 -4.00 -7.55 -21.93
C THR A 33 -3.96 -8.16 -20.53
N ALA A 34 -4.08 -9.49 -20.46
CA ALA A 34 -3.93 -10.23 -19.21
C ALA A 34 -2.55 -10.00 -18.56
N ASN A 35 -1.48 -9.93 -19.37
CA ASN A 35 -0.13 -9.65 -18.86
C ASN A 35 -0.05 -8.26 -18.23
N GLY A 36 -0.62 -7.23 -18.87
CA GLY A 36 -0.65 -5.88 -18.30
C GLY A 36 -1.45 -5.80 -16.99
N ALA A 37 -2.50 -6.60 -16.84
CA ALA A 37 -3.23 -6.72 -15.58
C ALA A 37 -2.38 -7.39 -14.48
N ILE A 38 -1.64 -8.44 -14.84
CA ILE A 38 -0.73 -9.14 -13.92
C ILE A 38 0.40 -8.21 -13.48
N ASP A 39 0.99 -7.44 -14.40
CA ASP A 39 2.05 -6.48 -14.10
C ASP A 39 1.58 -5.41 -13.10
N ALA A 40 0.36 -4.86 -13.31
CA ALA A 40 -0.22 -3.87 -12.40
C ALA A 40 -0.45 -4.44 -10.98
N LEU A 41 -0.84 -5.70 -10.86
CA LEU A 41 -0.97 -6.37 -9.57
C LEU A 41 0.40 -6.66 -8.94
N GLY A 42 1.41 -7.05 -9.73
CA GLY A 42 2.77 -7.30 -9.29
C GLY A 42 3.45 -6.05 -8.72
N GLU A 43 3.30 -4.90 -9.38
CA GLU A 43 3.83 -3.62 -8.88
C GLU A 43 3.24 -3.24 -7.52
N ALA A 44 1.93 -3.43 -7.33
CA ALA A 44 1.30 -3.19 -6.04
C ALA A 44 1.77 -4.14 -4.93
N LEU A 45 2.09 -5.40 -5.24
CA LEU A 45 2.69 -6.32 -4.26
C LEU A 45 4.06 -5.81 -3.81
N LEU A 46 4.91 -5.37 -4.75
CA LEU A 46 6.22 -4.79 -4.43
C LEU A 46 6.08 -3.51 -3.59
N GLU A 47 5.08 -2.67 -3.87
CA GLU A 47 4.82 -1.46 -3.09
C GLU A 47 4.35 -1.79 -1.66
N LEU A 48 3.48 -2.78 -1.50
CA LEU A 48 3.05 -3.28 -0.18
C LEU A 48 4.22 -3.86 0.61
N GLU A 49 5.10 -4.64 -0.02
CA GLU A 49 6.31 -5.16 0.62
C GLU A 49 7.23 -4.04 1.10
N ARG A 50 7.42 -2.98 0.29
CA ARG A 50 8.17 -1.80 0.71
C ARG A 50 7.49 -1.11 1.88
N LEU A 51 6.18 -0.94 1.87
CA LEU A 51 5.44 -0.30 2.95
C LEU A 51 5.59 -1.07 4.27
N VAL A 52 5.47 -2.39 4.23
CA VAL A 52 5.64 -3.27 5.39
C VAL A 52 7.11 -3.31 5.86
N GLY A 53 8.06 -3.44 4.93
CA GLY A 53 9.50 -3.46 5.23
C GLY A 53 10.01 -2.11 5.77
N SER A 54 9.43 -0.99 5.35
CA SER A 54 9.70 0.34 5.90
C SER A 54 9.18 0.47 7.34
N SER A 55 8.03 -0.15 7.61
CA SER A 55 7.43 -0.17 8.95
C SER A 55 8.23 -1.02 9.94
N GLN A 56 9.05 -1.98 9.46
CA GLN A 56 9.88 -2.84 10.29
C GLN A 56 11.23 -2.23 10.67
N ARG A 57 11.76 -1.28 9.89
CA ARG A 57 13.08 -0.65 10.14
C ARG A 57 13.02 0.52 11.14
N THR A 58 11.84 0.88 11.61
CA THR A 58 11.61 2.01 12.54
C THR A 58 11.28 1.57 13.96
N HIS A 59 11.49 0.29 14.30
CA HIS A 59 11.24 -0.27 15.62
C HIS A 59 12.51 -0.71 16.33
#